data_AF-A0A6N2TYF8-F1
#
_entry.id   AF-A0A6N2TYF8-F1
#
_cell.length_a   1.000
_cell.length_b   1.000
_cell.length_c   1.000
_cell.angle_alpha   90.00
_cell.angle_beta   90.00
_cell.angle_gamma   90.00
#
_symmetry.space_group_name_H-M   'P 1'
#
loop_
_entity.id
_entity.type
_entity.pdbx_description
1 polymer ?
#
loop_
_entity_poly.entity_id
_entity_poly.type
_entity_poly.pdbx_seq_one_letter_code
_entity_poly.pdbx_strand_id
1 'polypeptide(L)'
;MQAKERTFKHLTKNDRLRMERWLNKGMKPREIADKLRVHISTVYRELKRGEYERLDGDTWEMVTAYSPDIAEERYQNHLREKGPDLKIGADHELARYIEETIIANDCSPAAVLGYAKMEGRTFKTSVSVATIYSYIKKGIFLRITQVDLPRRGKKKQGYKKVKTRKDQARASAGESIERRPERVKNREEFGHWEMDTVYNKKDSTSKALLVLTERKTRREIIILIPNRKAETIVKALDALERKIGAVNFRKIFRTITVDNGSEFSAAEEMERSAVNKTIPRTKVYFCHPYSSWERGSNENANIMIRRKHPKGTDFEKVSARQIAETEQWINNYPRKILGYISSEVAFRACLREIGLSA
;
A
#
# COMPACT_ATOMS: atom_id res chain seq x y z
N MET A 1 13.57 -48.55 -13.62
CA MET A 1 12.43 -48.25 -12.72
C MET A 1 11.93 -46.85 -13.03
N GLN A 2 10.76 -46.71 -13.66
CA GLN A 2 10.15 -45.39 -13.90
C GLN A 2 9.64 -44.83 -12.57
N ALA A 3 9.97 -43.57 -12.29
CA ALA A 3 9.47 -42.86 -11.12
C ALA A 3 7.94 -42.75 -11.23
N LYS A 4 7.20 -43.36 -10.30
CA LYS A 4 5.75 -43.14 -10.15
C LYS A 4 5.52 -41.66 -9.85
N GLU A 5 5.03 -40.91 -10.82
CA GLU A 5 4.45 -39.59 -10.60
C GLU A 5 3.40 -39.70 -9.49
N ARG A 6 3.52 -38.87 -8.45
CA ARG A 6 2.49 -38.76 -7.40
C ARG A 6 1.26 -38.09 -8.00
N THR A 7 0.34 -38.90 -8.53
CA THR A 7 -0.99 -38.51 -9.03
C THR A 7 -1.98 -38.28 -7.89
N PHE A 8 -1.66 -37.40 -6.94
CA PHE A 8 -2.64 -36.98 -5.93
C PHE A 8 -3.48 -35.82 -6.49
N LYS A 9 -4.63 -36.15 -7.06
CA LYS A 9 -5.62 -35.20 -7.57
C LYS A 9 -6.78 -35.08 -6.59
N HIS A 10 -7.04 -33.86 -6.10
CA HIS A 10 -8.26 -33.57 -5.36
C HIS A 10 -9.47 -33.60 -6.31
N LEU A 11 -10.56 -34.24 -5.88
CA LEU A 11 -11.81 -34.24 -6.62
C LEU A 11 -12.41 -32.82 -6.61
N THR A 12 -12.87 -32.36 -7.76
CA THR A 12 -13.61 -31.09 -7.88
C THR A 12 -15.08 -31.30 -7.55
N LYS A 13 -15.83 -30.22 -7.31
CA LYS A 13 -17.30 -30.30 -7.12
C LYS A 13 -17.99 -31.01 -8.30
N ASN A 14 -17.52 -30.76 -9.52
CA ASN A 14 -18.04 -31.42 -10.72
C ASN A 14 -17.72 -32.93 -10.76
N ASP A 15 -16.55 -33.34 -10.26
CA ASP A 15 -16.22 -34.76 -10.16
C ASP A 15 -17.13 -35.47 -9.15
N ARG A 16 -17.45 -34.82 -8.02
CA ARG A 16 -18.38 -35.34 -7.00
C ARG A 16 -19.81 -35.50 -7.55
N LEU A 17 -20.30 -34.53 -8.33
CA LEU A 17 -21.61 -34.61 -9.01
C LEU A 17 -21.66 -35.68 -10.11
N ARG A 18 -20.51 -36.00 -10.73
CA ARG A 18 -20.41 -37.12 -11.69
C ARG A 18 -20.44 -38.46 -10.96
N MET A 19 -19.75 -38.56 -9.82
CA MET A 19 -19.77 -39.76 -8.98
C MET A 19 -21.18 -40.13 -8.54
N GLU A 20 -21.94 -39.18 -8.01
CA GLU A 20 -23.35 -39.40 -7.62
C GLU A 20 -24.18 -39.96 -8.79
N ARG A 21 -24.09 -39.32 -9.96
CA ARG A 21 -24.81 -39.78 -11.16
C ARG A 21 -24.42 -41.19 -11.61
N TRP A 22 -23.17 -41.61 -11.42
CA TRP A 22 -22.71 -42.94 -11.79
C TRP A 22 -23.10 -44.01 -10.76
N LEU A 23 -23.11 -43.66 -9.48
CA LEU A 23 -23.62 -44.52 -8.41
C LEU A 23 -25.12 -44.79 -8.58
N ASN A 24 -25.91 -43.77 -8.92
CA ASN A 24 -27.34 -43.92 -9.22
C ASN A 24 -27.60 -44.80 -10.46
N LYS A 25 -26.59 -44.97 -11.33
CA LYS A 25 -26.64 -45.89 -12.50
C LYS A 25 -26.09 -47.28 -12.18
N GLY A 26 -25.76 -47.58 -10.93
CA GLY A 26 -25.23 -48.87 -10.50
C GLY A 26 -23.77 -49.15 -10.88
N MET A 27 -22.99 -48.13 -11.27
CA MET A 27 -21.57 -48.33 -11.62
C MET A 27 -20.73 -48.71 -10.40
N LYS A 28 -19.78 -49.62 -10.58
CA LYS A 28 -18.90 -50.07 -9.49
C LYS A 28 -17.81 -49.02 -9.21
N PRO A 29 -17.31 -48.91 -7.95
CA PRO A 29 -16.27 -47.94 -7.59
C PRO A 29 -15.00 -48.00 -8.44
N ARG A 30 -14.64 -49.18 -8.99
CA ARG A 30 -13.51 -49.35 -9.91
C ARG A 30 -13.72 -48.63 -11.24
N GLU A 31 -14.90 -48.72 -11.83
CA GLU A 31 -15.26 -48.07 -13.10
C GLU A 31 -15.31 -46.55 -12.94
N ILE A 32 -15.78 -46.08 -11.78
CA ILE A 32 -15.77 -44.66 -11.41
C ILE A 32 -14.33 -44.14 -11.31
N ALA A 33 -13.44 -44.91 -10.68
CA ALA A 33 -12.03 -44.56 -10.55
C ALA A 33 -11.34 -44.42 -11.91
N ASP A 34 -11.59 -45.36 -12.83
CA ASP A 34 -11.04 -45.34 -14.19
C ASP A 34 -11.56 -44.13 -15.00
N LYS A 35 -12.87 -43.82 -14.91
CA LYS A 35 -13.47 -42.66 -15.57
C LYS A 35 -12.95 -41.32 -15.04
N LEU A 36 -12.68 -41.23 -13.74
CA LEU A 36 -12.11 -40.03 -13.12
C LEU A 36 -10.59 -39.95 -13.25
N ARG A 37 -9.94 -41.04 -13.69
CA ARG A 37 -8.48 -41.21 -13.73
C ARG A 37 -7.85 -40.96 -12.36
N VAL A 38 -8.45 -41.52 -11.31
CA VAL A 38 -7.96 -41.46 -9.92
C VAL A 38 -7.78 -42.86 -9.37
N HIS A 39 -6.97 -43.01 -8.32
CA HIS A 39 -6.84 -44.29 -7.63
C HIS A 39 -8.17 -44.70 -6.98
N ILE A 40 -8.47 -46.00 -6.96
CA ILE A 40 -9.71 -46.54 -6.38
C ILE A 40 -9.91 -46.14 -4.91
N SER A 41 -8.82 -46.03 -4.14
CA SER A 41 -8.87 -45.57 -2.74
C SER A 41 -9.36 -44.13 -2.60
N THR A 42 -9.17 -43.27 -3.61
CA THR A 42 -9.70 -41.90 -3.61
C THR A 42 -11.22 -41.92 -3.69
N VAL A 43 -11.79 -42.83 -4.49
CA VAL A 43 -13.24 -43.03 -4.60
C VAL A 43 -13.82 -43.54 -3.29
N TYR A 44 -13.22 -44.56 -2.66
CA TYR A 44 -13.68 -45.05 -1.35
C TYR A 44 -13.60 -43.99 -0.24
N ARG A 45 -12.50 -43.22 -0.20
CA ARG A 45 -12.35 -42.10 0.75
C ARG A 45 -13.39 -41.00 0.52
N GLU A 46 -13.79 -40.78 -0.72
CA GLU A 46 -14.84 -39.81 -1.06
C GLU A 46 -16.22 -40.31 -0.65
N LEU A 47 -16.55 -41.58 -0.96
CA LEU A 47 -17.80 -42.22 -0.58
C LEU A 47 -18.00 -42.14 0.94
N LYS A 48 -17.00 -42.55 1.72
CA LYS A 48 -17.01 -42.43 3.18
C LYS A 48 -17.15 -40.99 3.67
N ARG A 49 -16.61 -40.01 2.92
CA ARG A 49 -16.74 -38.59 3.28
C ARG A 49 -18.15 -38.08 3.03
N GLY A 50 -18.80 -38.45 1.94
CA GLY A 50 -20.16 -38.04 1.58
C GLY A 50 -21.26 -38.95 2.14
N GLU A 51 -20.90 -39.92 2.96
CA GLU A 51 -21.80 -40.93 3.52
C GLU A 51 -22.80 -40.30 4.50
N TYR A 52 -24.07 -40.61 4.28
CA TYR A 52 -25.17 -40.29 5.18
C TYR A 52 -26.23 -41.41 5.13
N GLU A 53 -27.02 -41.54 6.19
CA GLU A 53 -28.11 -42.50 6.24
C GLU A 53 -29.40 -41.83 5.78
N ARG A 54 -30.21 -42.54 4.99
CA ARG A 54 -31.55 -42.12 4.59
C ARG A 54 -32.53 -43.27 4.76
N LEU A 55 -33.77 -42.93 5.06
CA LEU A 55 -34.89 -43.88 5.00
C LEU A 55 -35.19 -44.21 3.54
N ASP A 56 -35.28 -45.50 3.23
CA ASP A 56 -35.75 -45.97 1.94
C ASP A 56 -37.29 -45.93 1.90
N GLY A 57 -37.85 -45.33 0.85
CA GLY A 57 -39.28 -45.01 0.76
C GLY A 57 -40.17 -46.24 0.61
N ASP A 58 -39.61 -47.34 0.10
CA ASP A 58 -40.35 -48.58 -0.17
C ASP A 58 -40.25 -49.58 0.98
N THR A 59 -39.10 -49.64 1.66
CA THR A 59 -38.82 -50.65 2.71
C THR A 59 -38.86 -50.10 4.13
N TRP A 60 -38.88 -48.76 4.29
CA TRP A 60 -38.76 -48.08 5.60
C TRP A 60 -37.49 -48.47 6.39
N GLU A 61 -36.49 -49.01 5.71
CA GLU A 61 -35.20 -49.35 6.29
C GLU A 61 -34.19 -48.21 6.12
N MET A 62 -33.22 -48.13 7.03
CA MET A 62 -32.13 -47.14 6.97
C MET A 62 -31.07 -47.63 5.99
N VAL A 63 -30.90 -46.90 4.88
CA VAL A 63 -29.93 -47.21 3.82
C VAL A 63 -28.86 -46.13 3.73
N THR A 64 -27.62 -46.57 3.61
CA THR A 64 -26.47 -45.69 3.38
C THR A 64 -26.50 -45.10 1.96
N ALA A 65 -26.45 -43.78 1.87
CA ALA A 65 -26.40 -43.03 0.62
C ALA A 65 -25.19 -42.09 0.56
N TYR A 66 -24.84 -41.65 -0.65
CA TYR A 66 -23.77 -40.69 -0.89
C TYR A 66 -24.34 -39.34 -1.31
N SER A 67 -23.90 -38.26 -0.66
CA SER A 67 -24.22 -36.89 -1.05
C SER A 67 -22.95 -36.11 -1.43
N PRO A 68 -22.88 -35.52 -2.64
CA PRO A 68 -21.75 -34.69 -3.06
C PRO A 68 -21.65 -33.39 -2.27
N ASP A 69 -22.76 -32.84 -1.78
CA ASP A 69 -22.77 -31.61 -0.98
C ASP A 69 -22.24 -31.87 0.44
N ILE A 70 -22.62 -32.97 1.08
CA ILE A 70 -22.05 -33.40 2.38
C ILE A 70 -20.55 -33.68 2.25
N ALA A 71 -20.13 -34.33 1.15
CA ALA A 71 -18.73 -34.60 0.87
C ALA A 71 -17.90 -33.31 0.68
N GLU A 72 -18.46 -32.32 -0.04
CA GLU A 72 -17.85 -31.01 -0.23
C GLU A 72 -17.77 -30.24 1.10
N GLU A 73 -18.85 -30.21 1.88
CA GLU A 73 -18.89 -29.53 3.17
C GLU A 73 -17.85 -30.09 4.14
N ARG A 74 -17.82 -31.42 4.34
CA ARG A 74 -16.81 -32.08 5.19
C ARG A 74 -15.39 -31.86 4.67
N TYR A 75 -15.19 -31.83 3.35
CA TYR A 75 -13.88 -31.50 2.77
C TYR A 75 -13.45 -30.05 3.08
N GLN A 76 -14.37 -29.09 2.95
CA GLN A 76 -14.11 -27.69 3.30
C GLN A 76 -13.88 -27.49 4.80
N ASN A 77 -14.61 -28.20 5.67
CA ASN A 77 -14.41 -28.15 7.11
C ASN A 77 -13.05 -28.72 7.52
N HIS A 78 -12.66 -29.89 7.00
CA HIS A 78 -11.32 -30.43 7.20
C HIS A 78 -10.22 -29.49 6.69
N LEU A 79 -10.43 -28.78 5.58
CA LEU A 79 -9.49 -27.76 5.09
C LEU A 79 -9.38 -26.57 6.04
N ARG A 80 -10.48 -26.15 6.69
CA ARG A 80 -10.50 -25.09 7.69
C ARG A 80 -9.77 -25.50 8.97
N GLU A 81 -9.94 -26.74 9.40
CA GLU A 81 -9.31 -27.33 10.59
C GLU A 81 -7.82 -27.63 10.38
N LYS A 82 -7.39 -27.92 9.15
CA LYS A 82 -5.97 -28.14 8.80
C LYS A 82 -5.11 -26.87 8.80
N GLY A 83 -5.65 -25.74 9.22
CA GLY A 83 -4.85 -24.53 9.41
C GLY A 83 -3.82 -24.74 10.53
N PRO A 84 -2.58 -24.24 10.39
CA PRO A 84 -1.66 -24.20 11.52
C PRO A 84 -2.29 -23.38 12.66
N ASP A 85 -1.99 -23.76 13.90
CA ASP A 85 -2.40 -23.00 15.08
C ASP A 85 -2.02 -21.52 14.96
N LEU A 86 -2.78 -20.66 15.63
CA LEU A 86 -2.53 -19.23 15.62
C LEU A 86 -1.14 -18.95 16.19
N LYS A 87 -0.24 -18.40 15.36
CA LYS A 87 1.11 -17.99 15.77
C LYS A 87 1.11 -17.00 16.94
N ILE A 88 0.09 -16.13 17.00
CA ILE A 88 -0.07 -15.14 18.09
C ILE A 88 -0.74 -15.77 19.33
N GLY A 89 -1.30 -16.99 19.22
CA GLY A 89 -2.14 -17.59 20.27
C GLY A 89 -1.51 -17.67 21.66
N ALA A 90 -0.18 -17.76 21.75
CA ALA A 90 0.57 -17.77 23.01
C ALA A 90 1.24 -16.43 23.39
N ASP A 91 1.26 -15.45 22.48
CA ASP A 91 1.97 -14.17 22.67
C ASP A 91 0.97 -13.00 22.76
N HIS A 92 0.29 -12.93 23.91
CA HIS A 92 -0.67 -11.87 24.22
C HIS A 92 -0.03 -10.48 24.29
N GLU A 93 1.26 -10.39 24.60
CA GLU A 93 2.00 -9.13 24.65
C GLU A 93 2.16 -8.54 23.25
N LEU A 94 2.60 -9.37 22.30
CA LEU A 94 2.67 -8.97 20.89
C LEU A 94 1.30 -8.57 20.35
N ALA A 95 0.24 -9.32 20.70
CA ALA A 95 -1.11 -8.99 20.28
C ALA A 95 -1.54 -7.59 20.76
N ARG A 96 -1.35 -7.32 22.05
CA ARG A 96 -1.69 -6.04 22.67
C ARG A 96 -0.87 -4.89 22.07
N TYR A 97 0.43 -5.09 21.90
CA TYR A 97 1.31 -4.09 21.29
C TYR A 97 0.85 -3.74 19.87
N ILE A 98 0.47 -4.74 19.07
CA ILE A 98 -0.05 -4.50 17.70
C ILE A 98 -1.32 -3.65 17.74
N GLU A 99 -2.28 -3.99 18.61
CA GLU A 99 -3.54 -3.24 18.73
C GLU A 99 -3.32 -1.79 19.17
N GLU A 100 -2.59 -1.60 20.27
CA GLU A 100 -2.33 -0.28 20.84
C GLU A 100 -1.55 0.61 19.87
N THR A 101 -0.53 0.06 19.21
CA THR A 101 0.31 0.82 18.27
C THR A 101 -0.47 1.22 17.02
N ILE A 102 -1.36 0.36 16.50
CA ILE A 102 -2.19 0.72 15.34
C ILE A 102 -3.17 1.83 15.70
N ILE A 103 -3.83 1.73 16.85
CA ILE A 103 -4.84 2.69 17.29
C ILE A 103 -4.19 4.04 17.62
N ALA A 104 -3.13 4.04 18.44
CA ALA A 104 -2.49 5.26 18.90
C ALA A 104 -1.80 6.03 17.76
N ASN A 105 -1.13 5.31 16.85
CA ASN A 105 -0.31 5.94 15.81
C ASN A 105 -0.99 6.00 14.43
N ASP A 106 -2.21 5.50 14.28
CA ASP A 106 -2.94 5.44 12.98
C ASP A 106 -2.08 4.81 11.87
N CYS A 107 -1.45 3.67 12.21
CA CYS A 107 -0.39 3.07 11.41
C CYS A 107 -0.79 1.74 10.76
N SER A 108 -0.04 1.34 9.73
CA SER A 108 -0.26 0.07 9.05
C SER A 108 0.40 -1.08 9.82
N PRO A 109 -0.08 -2.34 9.67
CA PRO A 109 0.57 -3.52 10.22
C PRO A 109 2.07 -3.64 9.91
N ALA A 110 2.51 -3.15 8.76
CA ALA A 110 3.93 -3.09 8.44
C ALA A 110 4.70 -2.07 9.30
N ALA A 111 4.10 -0.91 9.57
CA ALA A 111 4.72 0.13 10.38
C ALA A 111 4.83 -0.27 11.86
N VAL A 112 3.87 -1.02 12.40
CA VAL A 112 3.94 -1.59 13.76
C VAL A 112 5.21 -2.40 13.96
N LEU A 113 5.52 -3.31 13.03
CA LEU A 113 6.76 -4.09 13.10
C LEU A 113 8.00 -3.20 12.97
N GLY A 114 7.88 -2.07 12.28
CA GLY A 114 8.94 -1.07 12.21
C GLY A 114 9.14 -0.32 13.53
N TYR A 115 8.06 0.08 14.19
CA TYR A 115 8.12 0.66 15.54
C TYR A 115 8.75 -0.30 16.53
N ALA A 116 8.32 -1.56 16.55
CA ALA A 116 8.92 -2.59 17.40
C ALA A 116 10.44 -2.71 17.19
N LYS A 117 10.89 -2.69 15.92
CA LYS A 117 12.31 -2.75 15.58
C LYS A 117 13.08 -1.50 16.02
N MET A 118 12.49 -0.31 15.86
CA MET A 118 13.09 0.96 16.29
C MET A 118 13.19 1.06 17.82
N GLU A 119 12.20 0.53 18.54
CA GLU A 119 12.18 0.46 20.00
C GLU A 119 13.05 -0.67 20.56
N GLY A 120 13.62 -1.53 19.71
CA GLY A 120 14.42 -2.68 20.13
C GLY A 120 13.61 -3.76 20.87
N ARG A 121 12.28 -3.78 20.72
CA ARG A 121 11.42 -4.77 21.38
C ARG A 121 11.63 -6.15 20.78
N THR A 122 11.76 -7.13 21.65
CA THR A 122 11.76 -8.55 21.28
C THR A 122 10.51 -9.20 21.85
N PHE A 123 9.87 -10.03 21.05
CA PHE A 123 8.66 -10.77 21.42
C PHE A 123 8.96 -12.26 21.37
N LYS A 124 8.13 -13.08 22.03
CA LYS A 124 8.30 -14.53 22.06
C LYS A 124 8.12 -15.15 20.68
N THR A 125 7.23 -14.55 19.88
CA THR A 125 6.96 -15.00 18.52
C THR A 125 7.25 -13.92 17.49
N SER A 126 7.78 -14.33 16.33
CA SER A 126 7.88 -13.48 15.14
C SER A 126 6.71 -13.71 14.19
N VAL A 127 6.06 -12.62 13.78
CA VAL A 127 4.93 -12.66 12.83
C VAL A 127 5.23 -11.85 11.58
N SER A 128 4.80 -12.38 10.43
CA SER A 128 4.91 -11.64 9.18
C SER A 128 3.80 -10.59 9.06
N VAL A 129 4.05 -9.53 8.27
CA VAL A 129 3.03 -8.52 7.94
C VAL A 129 1.76 -9.16 7.37
N ALA A 130 1.90 -10.17 6.51
CA ALA A 130 0.77 -10.88 5.91
C ALA A 130 -0.06 -11.62 6.96
N THR A 131 0.59 -12.20 7.97
CA THR A 131 -0.07 -12.85 9.10
C THR A 131 -0.91 -11.86 9.89
N ILE A 132 -0.37 -10.67 10.20
CA ILE A 132 -1.11 -9.63 10.93
C ILE A 132 -2.36 -9.21 10.14
N TYR A 133 -2.23 -8.92 8.84
CA TYR A 133 -3.39 -8.61 8.00
C TYR A 133 -4.42 -9.74 7.96
N SER A 134 -3.96 -10.99 7.87
CA SER A 134 -4.86 -12.15 7.91
C SER A 134 -5.61 -12.23 9.25
N TYR A 135 -4.95 -11.93 10.36
CA TYR A 135 -5.56 -12.01 11.68
C TYR A 135 -6.57 -10.90 11.93
N ILE A 136 -6.28 -9.68 11.48
CA ILE A 136 -7.26 -8.59 11.48
C ILE A 136 -8.47 -8.94 10.62
N LYS A 137 -8.25 -9.53 9.44
CA LYS A 137 -9.36 -9.98 8.57
C LYS A 137 -10.21 -11.08 9.21
N LYS A 138 -9.60 -11.99 9.98
CA LYS A 138 -10.29 -13.07 10.68
C LYS A 138 -10.96 -12.63 11.99
N GLY A 139 -10.78 -11.37 12.42
CA GLY A 139 -11.33 -10.87 13.69
C GLY A 139 -10.65 -11.49 14.91
N ILE A 140 -9.37 -11.87 14.80
CA ILE A 140 -8.62 -12.48 15.92
C ILE A 140 -8.20 -11.43 16.95
N PHE A 141 -8.04 -10.18 16.51
CA PHE A 141 -7.79 -9.06 17.40
C PHE A 141 -9.11 -8.54 17.96
N LEU A 142 -9.10 -8.17 19.25
CA LEU A 142 -10.27 -7.72 19.99
C LEU A 142 -10.62 -6.26 19.68
N ARG A 143 -9.60 -5.41 19.53
CA ARG A 143 -9.76 -3.94 19.49
C ARG A 143 -9.63 -3.34 18.10
N ILE A 144 -9.13 -4.11 17.12
CA ILE A 144 -8.90 -3.62 15.77
C ILE A 144 -9.60 -4.48 14.74
N THR A 145 -10.12 -3.81 13.73
CA THR A 145 -10.76 -4.42 12.57
C THR A 145 -10.17 -3.85 11.29
N GLN A 146 -10.75 -4.19 10.14
CA GLN A 146 -10.32 -3.59 8.89
C GLN A 146 -10.61 -2.09 8.80
N VAL A 147 -11.56 -1.53 9.56
CA VAL A 147 -11.91 -0.11 9.45
C VAL A 147 -10.85 0.81 10.05
N ASP A 148 -10.09 0.28 11.00
CA ASP A 148 -8.98 0.96 11.69
C ASP A 148 -7.71 0.96 10.83
N LEU A 149 -7.68 0.12 9.78
CA LEU A 149 -6.56 0.08 8.86
C LEU A 149 -6.62 1.25 7.88
N PRO A 150 -5.46 1.81 7.49
CA PRO A 150 -5.47 3.02 6.68
C PRO A 150 -6.11 2.93 5.29
N ARG A 151 -6.21 1.72 4.72
CA ARG A 151 -6.89 1.47 3.44
C ARG A 151 -8.30 0.93 3.61
N ARG A 152 -8.75 0.64 4.84
CA ARG A 152 -10.09 0.14 5.16
C ARG A 152 -10.54 -1.06 4.32
N GLY A 153 -9.61 -1.97 4.02
CA GLY A 153 -9.85 -3.12 3.13
C GLY A 153 -10.09 -2.77 1.65
N LYS A 154 -10.11 -1.49 1.26
CA LYS A 154 -10.30 -1.07 -0.13
C LYS A 154 -9.10 -1.44 -0.98
N LYS A 155 -9.33 -2.25 -2.01
CA LYS A 155 -8.34 -2.52 -3.06
C LYS A 155 -8.32 -1.37 -4.06
N LYS A 156 -7.15 -1.05 -4.62
CA LYS A 156 -7.06 -0.14 -5.77
C LYS A 156 -7.91 -0.76 -6.89
N GLN A 157 -8.91 -0.03 -7.37
CA GLN A 157 -9.62 -0.41 -8.60
C GLN A 157 -8.65 -0.30 -9.78
N GLY A 158 -8.84 -1.16 -10.78
CA GLY A 158 -8.07 -1.10 -12.02
C GLY A 158 -8.16 0.29 -12.64
N TYR A 159 -7.03 0.80 -13.13
CA TYR A 159 -6.96 2.12 -13.73
C TYR A 159 -7.78 2.14 -15.03
N LYS A 160 -8.93 2.81 -15.03
CA LYS A 160 -9.65 3.10 -16.28
C LYS A 160 -8.88 4.19 -17.00
N LYS A 161 -8.22 3.86 -18.12
CA LYS A 161 -7.63 4.85 -19.03
C LYS A 161 -8.75 5.80 -19.47
N VAL A 162 -8.71 7.04 -19.01
CA VAL A 162 -9.56 8.11 -19.55
C VAL A 162 -9.02 8.42 -20.94
N LYS A 163 -9.76 8.04 -21.99
CA LYS A 163 -9.47 8.50 -23.36
C LYS A 163 -9.66 10.02 -23.38
N THR A 164 -8.60 10.76 -23.67
CA THR A 164 -8.69 12.22 -23.86
C THR A 164 -8.12 12.59 -25.22
N ARG A 165 -8.74 13.59 -25.85
CA ARG A 165 -8.32 14.16 -27.14
C ARG A 165 -6.89 14.71 -27.01
N LYS A 166 -6.03 14.43 -27.99
CA LYS A 166 -4.60 14.78 -27.99
C LYS A 166 -4.34 16.31 -28.01
N ASP A 167 -5.39 17.11 -28.17
CA ASP A 167 -5.27 18.47 -28.72
C ASP A 167 -5.25 19.59 -27.66
N GLN A 168 -5.15 19.26 -26.36
CA GLN A 168 -5.14 20.26 -25.27
C GLN A 168 -4.04 20.06 -24.23
N ALA A 169 -2.95 19.36 -24.57
CA ALA A 169 -1.78 19.36 -23.71
C ALA A 169 -1.12 20.75 -23.73
N ARG A 170 -1.21 21.50 -22.62
CA ARG A 170 -0.43 22.73 -22.46
C ARG A 170 1.06 22.42 -22.62
N ALA A 171 1.77 23.26 -23.36
CA ALA A 171 3.22 23.20 -23.40
C ALA A 171 3.78 23.34 -21.98
N SER A 172 4.83 22.57 -21.67
CA SER A 172 5.51 22.68 -20.38
C SER A 172 6.08 24.08 -20.21
N ALA A 173 5.90 24.65 -19.01
CA ALA A 173 6.38 26.00 -18.71
C ALA A 173 7.90 26.08 -18.58
N GLY A 174 8.58 24.94 -18.50
CA GLY A 174 10.03 24.86 -18.41
C GLY A 174 10.56 23.55 -18.98
N GLU A 175 11.73 23.14 -18.51
CA GLU A 175 12.47 22.03 -19.07
C GLU A 175 11.78 20.67 -18.83
N SER A 176 11.68 19.86 -19.89
CA SER A 176 11.06 18.52 -19.84
C SER A 176 11.86 17.56 -18.96
N ILE A 177 11.14 16.65 -18.30
CA ILE A 177 11.70 15.55 -17.49
C ILE A 177 12.66 14.64 -18.28
N GLU A 178 12.56 14.60 -19.62
CA GLU A 178 13.48 13.84 -20.48
C GLU A 178 14.91 14.34 -20.41
N ARG A 179 15.11 15.63 -20.14
CA ARG A 179 16.45 16.23 -19.99
C ARG A 179 17.03 16.06 -18.60
N ARG A 180 16.24 15.50 -17.66
CA ARG A 180 16.71 15.23 -16.30
C ARG A 180 17.74 14.09 -16.33
N PRO A 181 18.88 14.22 -15.63
CA PRO A 181 19.91 13.18 -15.63
C PRO A 181 19.38 11.80 -15.24
N GLU A 182 19.83 10.77 -15.95
CA GLU A 182 19.28 9.41 -15.84
C GLU A 182 19.45 8.80 -14.44
N ARG A 183 20.55 9.14 -13.74
CA ARG A 183 20.82 8.78 -12.34
C ARG A 183 19.69 9.14 -11.37
N VAL A 184 18.91 10.18 -11.69
CA VAL A 184 17.79 10.63 -10.85
C VAL A 184 16.63 9.61 -10.90
N LYS A 185 16.49 8.80 -11.94
CA LYS A 185 15.39 7.83 -12.09
C LYS A 185 15.44 6.73 -11.03
N ASN A 186 16.64 6.29 -10.64
CA ASN A 186 16.85 5.17 -9.71
C ASN A 186 16.53 5.52 -8.25
N ARG A 187 16.41 6.82 -7.92
CA ARG A 187 16.08 7.32 -6.57
C ARG A 187 17.12 6.95 -5.50
N GLU A 188 18.37 6.74 -5.92
CA GLU A 188 19.50 6.38 -5.04
C GLU A 188 20.29 7.62 -4.59
N GLU A 189 20.16 8.73 -5.32
CA GLU A 189 20.83 9.99 -5.05
C GLU A 189 19.95 10.90 -4.18
N PHE A 190 20.60 11.52 -3.18
CA PHE A 190 19.94 12.48 -2.30
C PHE A 190 19.80 13.86 -2.94
N GLY A 191 18.65 14.49 -2.71
CA GLY A 191 18.41 15.89 -3.03
C GLY A 191 17.59 16.11 -4.30
N HIS A 192 16.95 15.06 -4.80
CA HIS A 192 15.96 15.17 -5.88
C HIS A 192 14.57 15.16 -5.27
N TRP A 193 13.78 16.19 -5.53
CA TRP A 193 12.47 16.39 -4.92
C TRP A 193 11.38 16.33 -5.98
N GLU A 194 10.22 15.81 -5.60
CA GLU A 194 8.96 15.97 -6.32
C GLU A 194 8.13 17.03 -5.58
N MET A 195 7.46 17.93 -6.31
CA MET A 195 6.63 18.98 -5.72
C MET A 195 5.19 18.84 -6.23
N ASP A 196 4.22 19.06 -5.34
CA ASP A 196 2.79 18.93 -5.61
C ASP A 196 1.97 19.90 -4.75
N THR A 197 0.69 20.09 -5.11
CA THR A 197 -0.26 20.81 -4.24
C THR A 197 -1.40 19.90 -3.77
N VAL A 198 -1.72 19.98 -2.48
CA VAL A 198 -2.87 19.31 -1.87
C VAL A 198 -3.89 20.36 -1.46
N TYR A 199 -5.10 20.29 -2.03
CA TYR A 199 -6.13 21.32 -1.87
C TYR A 199 -7.54 20.72 -1.80
N ASN A 200 -8.52 21.55 -1.47
CA ASN A 200 -9.93 21.19 -1.56
C ASN A 200 -10.47 21.54 -2.95
N LYS A 201 -11.02 20.56 -3.67
CA LYS A 201 -11.47 20.75 -5.07
C LYS A 201 -12.68 21.69 -5.18
N LYS A 202 -13.43 21.91 -4.10
CA LYS A 202 -14.63 22.78 -4.11
C LYS A 202 -14.27 24.27 -4.21
N ASP A 203 -13.18 24.71 -3.59
CA ASP A 203 -12.75 26.11 -3.58
C ASP A 203 -11.32 26.25 -4.09
N SER A 204 -11.19 26.48 -5.40
CA SER A 204 -9.89 26.60 -6.08
C SER A 204 -9.03 27.80 -5.62
N THR A 205 -9.64 28.75 -4.91
CA THR A 205 -9.03 29.98 -4.37
C THR A 205 -8.69 29.90 -2.88
N SER A 206 -9.03 28.80 -2.20
CA SER A 206 -8.75 28.59 -0.78
C SER A 206 -7.29 28.23 -0.51
N LYS A 207 -6.89 28.25 0.78
CA LYS A 207 -5.59 27.77 1.22
C LYS A 207 -5.32 26.34 0.74
N ALA A 208 -4.07 26.06 0.45
CA ALA A 208 -3.60 24.75 0.01
C ALA A 208 -2.30 24.37 0.74
N LEU A 209 -1.91 23.10 0.63
CA LEU A 209 -0.60 22.65 1.08
C LEU A 209 0.31 22.48 -0.13
N LEU A 210 1.46 23.13 -0.13
CA LEU A 210 2.58 22.82 -1.00
C LEU A 210 3.37 21.68 -0.36
N VAL A 211 3.55 20.58 -1.08
CA VAL A 211 4.23 19.38 -0.59
C VAL A 211 5.47 19.15 -1.43
N LEU A 212 6.62 19.03 -0.78
CA LEU A 212 7.86 18.59 -1.40
C LEU A 212 8.27 17.24 -0.81
N THR A 213 8.42 16.24 -1.68
CA THR A 213 8.81 14.87 -1.31
C THR A 213 10.20 14.54 -1.85
N GLU A 214 11.15 14.26 -0.97
CA GLU A 214 12.52 13.85 -1.35
C GLU A 214 12.50 12.39 -1.86
N ARG A 215 13.11 12.14 -3.01
CA ARG A 215 12.92 10.88 -3.75
C ARG A 215 13.69 9.70 -3.18
N LYS A 216 14.76 9.89 -2.42
CA LYS A 216 15.55 8.80 -1.80
C LYS A 216 14.97 8.41 -0.44
N THR A 217 14.94 9.38 0.46
CA THR A 217 14.61 9.26 1.88
C THR A 217 13.12 9.42 2.18
N ARG A 218 12.32 9.91 1.21
CA ARG A 218 10.88 10.15 1.36
C ARG A 218 10.57 11.16 2.47
N ARG A 219 11.47 12.12 2.67
CA ARG A 219 11.24 13.28 3.53
C ARG A 219 10.16 14.14 2.91
N GLU A 220 9.17 14.52 3.72
CA GLU A 220 8.16 15.49 3.32
C GLU A 220 8.48 16.85 3.94
N ILE A 221 8.27 17.91 3.15
CA ILE A 221 8.15 19.28 3.62
C ILE A 221 6.76 19.77 3.20
N ILE A 222 5.97 20.25 4.16
CA ILE A 222 4.58 20.66 3.97
C ILE A 222 4.44 22.12 4.37
N ILE A 223 4.09 22.96 3.39
CA ILE A 223 3.97 24.41 3.58
C ILE A 223 2.52 24.82 3.33
N LEU A 224 1.89 25.48 4.29
CA LEU A 224 0.57 26.10 4.08
C LEU A 224 0.73 27.33 3.19
N ILE A 225 0.03 27.34 2.06
CA ILE A 225 0.02 28.45 1.10
C ILE A 225 -1.37 29.09 1.03
N PRO A 226 -1.47 30.42 0.89
CA PRO A 226 -2.75 31.13 0.86
C PRO A 226 -3.63 30.78 -0.36
N ASN A 227 -3.02 30.41 -1.48
CA ASN A 227 -3.71 30.03 -2.72
C ASN A 227 -2.74 29.25 -3.64
N ARG A 228 -3.25 28.68 -4.74
CA ARG A 228 -2.47 27.91 -5.72
C ARG A 228 -1.95 28.74 -6.90
N LYS A 229 -1.62 30.02 -6.68
CA LYS A 229 -1.02 30.84 -7.74
C LYS A 229 0.49 30.60 -7.82
N ALA A 230 1.07 30.74 -9.01
CA ALA A 230 2.50 30.57 -9.23
C ALA A 230 3.35 31.53 -8.38
N GLU A 231 2.93 32.79 -8.24
CA GLU A 231 3.58 33.77 -7.37
C GLU A 231 3.68 33.32 -5.91
N THR A 232 2.67 32.58 -5.41
CA THR A 232 2.63 32.10 -4.04
C THR A 232 3.59 30.95 -3.83
N ILE A 233 3.73 30.07 -4.82
CA ILE A 233 4.69 28.96 -4.80
C ILE A 233 6.13 29.50 -4.83
N VAL A 234 6.41 30.48 -5.68
CA VAL A 234 7.71 31.16 -5.70
C VAL A 234 8.03 31.77 -4.33
N LYS A 235 7.09 32.52 -3.74
CA LYS A 235 7.26 33.09 -2.39
C LYS A 235 7.50 32.02 -1.31
N ALA A 236 6.84 30.86 -1.40
CA ALA A 236 7.06 29.75 -0.49
C ALA A 236 8.48 29.15 -0.64
N LEU A 237 8.95 28.97 -1.87
CA LEU A 237 10.33 28.55 -2.13
C LEU A 237 11.34 29.59 -1.65
N ASP A 238 11.04 30.89 -1.79
CA ASP A 238 11.91 31.97 -1.30
C ASP A 238 12.05 31.92 0.21
N ALA A 239 10.93 31.77 0.92
CA ALA A 239 10.93 31.64 2.37
C ALA A 239 11.71 30.39 2.82
N LEU A 240 11.54 29.27 2.12
CA LEU A 240 12.27 28.03 2.39
C LEU A 240 13.78 28.20 2.16
N GLU A 241 14.19 28.84 1.06
CA GLU A 241 15.59 29.12 0.77
C GLU A 241 16.21 30.06 1.82
N ARG A 242 15.51 31.13 2.22
CA ARG A 242 15.99 32.04 3.27
C ARG A 242 16.18 31.33 4.60
N LYS A 243 15.26 30.42 4.96
CA LYS A 243 15.33 29.64 6.19
C LYS A 243 16.52 28.68 6.22
N ILE A 244 16.84 28.04 5.09
CA ILE A 244 17.90 27.03 4.99
C ILE A 244 19.27 27.66 4.69
N GLY A 245 19.26 28.81 4.02
CA GLY A 245 20.44 29.45 3.44
C GLY A 245 20.74 28.94 2.04
N ALA A 246 21.10 29.84 1.12
CA ALA A 246 21.23 29.53 -0.30
C ALA A 246 22.28 28.44 -0.63
N VAL A 247 23.37 28.38 0.14
CA VAL A 247 24.41 27.35 -0.04
C VAL A 247 23.86 25.97 0.32
N ASN A 248 23.21 25.85 1.48
CA ASN A 248 22.65 24.58 1.94
C ASN A 248 21.44 24.17 1.11
N PHE A 249 20.62 25.13 0.67
CA PHE A 249 19.48 24.87 -0.19
C PHE A 249 19.91 24.15 -1.48
N ARG A 250 20.96 24.60 -2.15
CA ARG A 250 21.49 23.94 -3.37
C ARG A 250 21.97 22.52 -3.11
N LYS A 251 22.56 22.26 -1.93
CA LYS A 251 23.01 20.91 -1.55
C LYS A 251 21.84 19.97 -1.27
N ILE A 252 20.79 20.48 -0.63
CA ILE A 252 19.59 19.72 -0.23
C ILE A 252 18.60 19.55 -1.39
N PHE A 253 18.46 20.55 -2.27
CA PHE A 253 17.54 20.59 -3.41
C PHE A 253 18.34 20.69 -4.71
N ARG A 254 18.92 19.57 -5.16
CA ARG A 254 19.63 19.48 -6.44
C ARG A 254 18.69 19.71 -7.62
N THR A 255 17.51 19.09 -7.58
CA THR A 255 16.47 19.29 -8.60
C THR A 255 15.07 19.17 -8.00
N ILE A 256 14.10 19.86 -8.56
CA ILE A 256 12.67 19.72 -8.23
C ILE A 256 11.93 19.26 -9.49
N THR A 257 11.00 18.30 -9.35
CA THR A 257 10.15 17.82 -10.44
C THR A 257 8.68 18.14 -10.15
N VAL A 258 8.01 18.81 -11.09
CA VAL A 258 6.61 19.26 -11.01
C VAL A 258 5.79 18.69 -12.16
N ASP A 259 4.46 18.82 -12.10
CA ASP A 259 3.60 18.65 -13.29
C ASP A 259 3.40 19.96 -14.04
N ASN A 260 2.64 19.89 -15.14
CA ASN A 260 2.26 21.06 -15.95
C ASN A 260 1.04 21.80 -15.37
N GLY A 261 0.82 21.73 -14.04
CA GLY A 261 -0.20 22.52 -13.38
C GLY A 261 0.05 24.02 -13.56
N SER A 262 -1.03 24.81 -13.68
CA SER A 262 -0.90 26.27 -13.83
C SER A 262 -0.26 26.94 -12.62
N GLU A 263 -0.33 26.29 -11.46
CA GLU A 263 0.36 26.75 -10.26
C GLU A 263 1.90 26.71 -10.39
N PHE A 264 2.43 25.88 -11.30
CA PHE A 264 3.88 25.74 -11.51
C PHE A 264 4.37 26.45 -12.78
N SER A 265 3.59 27.38 -13.33
CA SER A 265 3.91 28.03 -14.61
C SER A 265 5.10 29.00 -14.55
N ALA A 266 5.53 29.44 -13.37
CA ALA A 266 6.63 30.39 -13.18
C ALA A 266 7.98 29.66 -13.02
N ALA A 267 8.38 28.89 -14.04
CA ALA A 267 9.54 27.99 -13.98
C ALA A 267 10.86 28.75 -13.68
N GLU A 268 11.10 29.84 -14.41
CA GLU A 268 12.32 30.65 -14.25
C GLU A 268 12.42 31.27 -12.86
N GLU A 269 11.31 31.76 -12.31
CA GLU A 269 11.27 32.33 -10.97
C GLU A 269 11.44 31.29 -9.87
N MET A 270 10.97 30.06 -10.08
CA MET A 270 11.22 28.94 -9.16
C MET A 270 12.71 28.55 -9.13
N GLU A 271 13.42 28.67 -10.26
CA GLU A 271 14.86 28.38 -10.35
C GLU A 271 15.74 29.53 -9.85
N ARG A 272 15.35 30.79 -10.06
CA ARG A 272 16.08 31.99 -9.61
C ARG A 272 16.26 31.96 -8.09
N SER A 273 17.42 32.29 -7.52
CA SER A 273 17.57 32.37 -6.05
C SER A 273 17.07 33.69 -5.47
N ALA A 274 16.45 33.62 -4.29
CA ALA A 274 15.98 34.78 -3.53
C ALA A 274 17.09 35.49 -2.74
N VAL A 275 18.28 34.88 -2.65
CA VAL A 275 19.42 35.36 -1.87
C VAL A 275 20.61 35.71 -2.77
N ASN A 276 20.87 34.92 -3.82
CA ASN A 276 21.97 35.15 -4.76
C ASN A 276 21.40 35.29 -6.18
N LYS A 277 21.43 36.49 -6.76
CA LYS A 277 20.85 36.75 -8.08
C LYS A 277 21.65 36.16 -9.25
N THR A 278 22.90 35.75 -9.00
CA THR A 278 23.82 35.25 -10.04
C THR A 278 23.74 33.74 -10.20
N ILE A 279 23.45 33.01 -9.11
CA ILE A 279 23.45 31.55 -9.12
C ILE A 279 22.02 31.05 -8.82
N PRO A 280 21.42 30.20 -9.67
CA PRO A 280 20.08 29.66 -9.42
C PRO A 280 20.03 28.83 -8.13
N ARG A 281 18.86 28.75 -7.47
CA ARG A 281 18.67 27.97 -6.24
C ARG A 281 18.61 26.47 -6.49
N THR A 282 18.06 26.06 -7.63
CA THR A 282 17.88 24.66 -8.04
C THR A 282 17.45 24.60 -9.51
N LYS A 283 17.34 23.39 -10.05
CA LYS A 283 16.78 23.14 -11.38
C LYS A 283 15.39 22.52 -11.29
N VAL A 284 14.44 22.99 -12.09
CA VAL A 284 13.05 22.50 -12.12
C VAL A 284 12.80 21.75 -13.43
N TYR A 285 12.21 20.56 -13.32
CA TYR A 285 11.81 19.72 -14.45
C TYR A 285 10.30 19.47 -14.45
N PHE A 286 9.71 19.45 -15.64
CA PHE A 286 8.27 19.25 -15.85
C PHE A 286 7.99 17.87 -16.42
N CYS A 287 7.07 17.16 -15.77
CA CYS A 287 6.61 15.85 -16.24
C CYS A 287 5.85 15.95 -17.56
N HIS A 288 5.74 14.84 -18.27
CA HIS A 288 4.85 14.79 -19.42
C HIS A 288 3.39 14.98 -19.00
N PRO A 289 2.56 15.64 -19.83
CA PRO A 289 1.13 15.68 -19.64
C PRO A 289 0.56 14.27 -19.39
N TYR A 290 -0.37 14.16 -18.44
CA TYR A 290 -1.05 12.90 -18.06
C TYR A 290 -0.13 11.77 -17.58
N SER A 291 1.11 12.05 -17.23
CA SER A 291 2.11 11.05 -16.83
C SER A 291 2.34 11.04 -15.31
N SER A 292 1.28 10.79 -14.55
CA SER A 292 1.32 10.81 -13.07
C SER A 292 2.31 9.81 -12.46
N TRP A 293 2.67 8.73 -13.17
CA TRP A 293 3.64 7.73 -12.71
C TRP A 293 5.06 8.30 -12.57
N GLU A 294 5.37 9.40 -13.26
CA GLU A 294 6.68 10.06 -13.19
C GLU A 294 6.95 10.72 -11.83
N ARG A 295 5.88 10.97 -11.07
CA ARG A 295 5.87 11.47 -9.68
C ARG A 295 5.20 10.50 -8.71
N GLY A 296 5.54 9.21 -8.82
CA GLY A 296 4.93 8.17 -7.97
C GLY A 296 5.18 8.33 -6.46
N SER A 297 6.06 9.24 -6.02
CA SER A 297 6.29 9.51 -4.59
C SER A 297 5.17 10.38 -4.03
N ASN A 298 4.75 11.40 -4.77
CA ASN A 298 3.67 12.31 -4.40
C ASN A 298 2.34 11.59 -4.12
N GLU A 299 2.00 10.54 -4.88
CA GLU A 299 0.74 9.78 -4.63
C GLU A 299 0.72 9.20 -3.21
N ASN A 300 1.82 8.61 -2.76
CA ASN A 300 1.90 8.02 -1.42
C ASN A 300 1.95 9.11 -0.33
N ALA A 301 2.70 10.19 -0.54
CA ALA A 301 2.75 11.33 0.37
C ALA A 301 1.35 11.94 0.56
N ASN A 302 0.65 12.21 -0.55
CA ASN A 302 -0.72 12.72 -0.53
C ASN A 302 -1.68 11.77 0.20
N ILE A 303 -1.56 10.45 0.00
CA ILE A 303 -2.36 9.48 0.77
C ILE A 303 -2.12 9.61 2.27
N MET A 304 -0.87 9.78 2.71
CA MET A 304 -0.56 9.95 4.13
C MET A 304 -1.13 11.26 4.68
N ILE A 305 -0.99 12.38 3.95
CA ILE A 305 -1.61 13.67 4.30
C ILE A 305 -3.13 13.50 4.43
N ARG A 306 -3.77 12.79 3.49
CA ARG A 306 -5.23 12.57 3.49
C ARG A 306 -5.75 11.68 4.62
N ARG A 307 -4.88 11.01 5.39
CA ARG A 307 -5.29 10.34 6.63
C ARG A 307 -5.58 11.35 7.74
N LYS A 308 -4.77 12.41 7.83
CA LYS A 308 -4.93 13.49 8.81
C LYS A 308 -5.86 14.60 8.32
N HIS A 309 -5.87 14.85 7.01
CA HIS A 309 -6.66 15.88 6.35
C HIS A 309 -7.50 15.29 5.20
N PRO A 310 -8.64 14.63 5.49
CA PRO A 310 -9.48 13.98 4.50
C PRO A 310 -9.89 14.87 3.31
N LYS A 311 -10.39 14.24 2.22
CA LYS A 311 -10.93 15.02 1.11
C LYS A 311 -12.11 15.87 1.59
N GLY A 312 -12.09 17.16 1.27
CA GLY A 312 -13.09 18.13 1.74
C GLY A 312 -12.67 18.92 2.97
N THR A 313 -11.51 18.62 3.58
CA THR A 313 -10.93 19.47 4.63
C THR A 313 -10.75 20.89 4.11
N ASP A 314 -11.28 21.84 4.88
CA ASP A 314 -11.08 23.27 4.71
C ASP A 314 -9.75 23.67 5.37
N PHE A 315 -8.73 23.93 4.55
CA PHE A 315 -7.40 24.30 5.02
C PHE A 315 -7.33 25.72 5.60
N GLU A 316 -8.39 26.53 5.48
CA GLU A 316 -8.45 27.82 6.18
C GLU A 316 -8.54 27.65 7.69
N LYS A 317 -9.23 26.58 8.13
CA LYS A 317 -9.44 26.21 9.53
C LYS A 317 -8.33 25.34 10.11
N VAL A 318 -7.36 24.92 9.30
CA VAL A 318 -6.22 24.12 9.76
C VAL A 318 -5.09 25.05 10.20
N SER A 319 -4.70 24.92 11.47
CA SER A 319 -3.61 25.71 12.04
C SER A 319 -2.24 25.26 11.53
N ALA A 320 -1.26 26.16 11.56
CA ALA A 320 0.14 25.83 11.24
C ALA A 320 0.69 24.73 12.17
N ARG A 321 0.26 24.69 13.44
CA ARG A 321 0.62 23.65 14.40
C ARG A 321 0.15 22.26 13.94
N GLN A 322 -1.12 22.13 13.54
CA GLN A 322 -1.65 20.86 13.04
C GLN A 322 -0.93 20.38 11.78
N ILE A 323 -0.48 21.31 10.92
CA ILE A 323 0.31 20.97 9.73
C ILE A 323 1.69 20.45 10.13
N ALA A 324 2.35 21.08 11.09
CA ALA A 324 3.62 20.62 11.63
C ALA A 324 3.49 19.24 12.30
N GLU A 325 2.41 19.00 13.07
CA GLU A 325 2.11 17.69 13.66
C GLU A 325 1.89 16.62 12.57
N THR A 326 1.19 16.95 11.48
CA THR A 326 1.04 16.05 10.32
C THR A 326 2.40 15.77 9.65
N GLU A 327 3.23 16.79 9.40
CA GLU A 327 4.56 16.62 8.82
C GLU A 327 5.43 15.72 9.70
N GLN A 328 5.48 15.98 11.01
CA GLN A 328 6.22 15.17 11.97
C GLN A 328 5.74 13.73 12.00
N TRP A 329 4.42 13.51 12.01
CA TRP A 329 3.85 12.16 11.98
C TRP A 329 4.27 11.41 10.70
N ILE A 330 4.18 12.05 9.52
CA ILE A 330 4.56 11.43 8.24
C ILE A 330 6.05 11.11 8.19
N ASN A 331 6.88 12.00 8.72
CA ASN A 331 8.33 11.89 8.65
C ASN A 331 8.90 10.91 9.68
N ASN A 332 8.24 10.73 10.82
CA ASN A 332 8.59 9.74 11.85
C ASN A 332 7.94 8.36 11.61
N TYR A 333 7.04 8.25 10.62
CA TYR A 333 6.40 7.00 10.26
C TYR A 333 7.42 5.97 9.71
N PRO A 334 7.55 4.76 10.30
CA PRO A 334 8.44 3.72 9.81
C PRO A 334 8.05 3.22 8.41
N ARG A 335 9.00 3.20 7.48
CA ARG A 335 8.72 2.81 6.08
C ARG A 335 9.50 1.55 5.71
N LYS A 336 8.79 0.52 5.25
CA LYS A 336 9.40 -0.74 4.78
C LYS A 336 10.45 -0.51 3.67
N ILE A 337 10.21 0.45 2.77
CA ILE A 337 11.14 0.78 1.67
C ILE A 337 12.49 1.31 2.17
N LEU A 338 12.54 1.84 3.40
CA LEU A 338 13.76 2.32 4.05
C LEU A 338 14.33 1.28 5.02
N GLY A 339 13.91 0.01 4.95
CA GLY A 339 14.34 -1.00 5.92
C GLY A 339 13.74 -0.82 7.33
N TYR A 340 12.57 -0.18 7.39
CA TYR A 340 11.78 0.11 8.61
C TYR A 340 12.30 1.24 9.50
N ILE A 341 13.26 2.04 9.04
CA ILE A 341 13.52 3.35 9.68
C ILE A 341 12.53 4.40 9.17
N SER A 342 12.47 5.54 9.85
CA SER A 342 11.65 6.69 9.45
C SER A 342 12.37 7.57 8.41
N SER A 343 11.60 8.37 7.67
CA SER A 343 12.17 9.32 6.71
C SER A 343 13.05 10.37 7.40
N GLU A 344 12.70 10.80 8.62
CA GLU A 344 13.52 11.70 9.44
C GLU A 344 14.92 11.14 9.66
N VAL A 345 15.03 9.88 10.12
CA VAL A 345 16.33 9.25 10.39
C VAL A 345 17.14 9.10 9.11
N ALA A 346 16.52 8.65 8.02
CA ALA A 346 17.18 8.51 6.72
C ALA A 346 17.66 9.87 6.18
N PHE A 347 16.85 10.91 6.29
CA PHE A 347 17.18 12.26 5.83
C PHE A 347 18.37 12.84 6.61
N ARG A 348 18.37 12.73 7.94
CA ARG A 348 19.50 13.17 8.78
C ARG A 348 20.79 12.42 8.50
N ALA A 349 20.73 11.14 8.13
CA ALA A 349 21.91 10.41 7.69
C ALA A 349 22.48 11.02 6.40
N CYS A 350 21.64 11.28 5.40
CA CYS A 350 22.09 11.92 4.16
C CYS A 350 22.59 13.36 4.36
N LEU A 351 22.00 14.15 5.27
CA LEU A 351 22.50 15.48 5.61
C LEU A 351 23.94 15.43 6.16
N ARG A 352 24.22 14.47 7.04
CA ARG A 352 25.57 14.26 7.58
C ARG A 352 26.58 13.87 6.50
N GLU A 353 26.18 13.00 5.56
CA GLU A 353 27.03 12.61 4.42
C GLU A 353 27.44 13.81 3.54
N ILE A 354 26.60 14.84 3.43
CA ILE A 354 26.89 16.06 2.67
C ILE A 354 27.48 17.20 3.52
N GLY A 355 27.89 16.90 4.76
CA GLY A 355 28.56 17.84 5.66
C GLY A 355 27.64 18.91 6.25
N LEU A 356 26.34 18.64 6.37
CA LEU A 356 25.39 19.52 7.04
C LEU A 356 25.02 18.95 8.42
N SER A 357 25.05 19.79 9.45
CA SER A 357 24.53 19.44 10.77
C SER A 357 23.01 19.29 10.70
N ALA A 358 22.51 18.19 11.26
CA ALA A 358 21.10 17.80 11.25
C ALA A 358 20.20 18.69 12.13
#